data_AF-A0A7L4RJZ2-F1
#
_entry.id   AF-A0A7L4RJZ2-F1
#
_cell.length_a   1.000
_cell.length_b   1.000
_cell.length_c   1.000
_cell.angle_alpha   90.00
_cell.angle_beta   90.00
_cell.angle_gamma   90.00
#
_symmetry.space_group_name_H-M   'P 1'
#
loop_
_entity.id
_entity.type
_entity.pdbx_description
1 polymer ?
#
loop_
_entity_poly.entity_id
_entity_poly.type
_entity_poly.pdbx_seq_one_letter_code
_entity_poly.pdbx_strand_id
1 'polypeptide(L)'
;MKKRFLQLAACPHCGGKLELQVFEEEPLSFSESEEKRLREYCARKKLDPTGFKSNVMEGVLTCESRACGRWFPIVDSIPLLLSDDLFDEFVGRHADFLEKHATCLPKKMRKVKLADSVMQLKTGASFGFQWKAFREMYSEYEKNFLN
;
A
#
# COMPACT_ATOMS: atom_id res chain seq x y z
N MET A 1 0.32 3.32 7.04
CA MET A 1 -0.03 4.41 6.11
C MET A 1 -0.53 5.62 6.89
N LYS A 2 -0.09 6.83 6.54
CA LYS A 2 -0.57 8.07 7.19
C LYS A 2 -1.90 8.53 6.60
N LYS A 3 -2.93 8.79 7.42
CA LYS A 3 -4.29 9.17 6.98
C LYS A 3 -4.35 10.31 5.97
N ARG A 4 -3.43 11.28 6.08
CA ARG A 4 -3.31 12.40 5.13
C ARG A 4 -3.06 11.98 3.67
N PHE A 5 -2.60 10.74 3.44
CA PHE A 5 -2.48 10.16 2.10
C PHE A 5 -3.79 10.29 1.30
N LEU A 6 -4.94 10.17 1.96
CA LEU A 6 -6.26 10.31 1.35
C LEU A 6 -6.56 11.70 0.78
N GLN A 7 -5.81 12.73 1.19
CA GLN A 7 -5.96 14.08 0.63
C GLN A 7 -5.35 14.18 -0.79
N LEU A 8 -4.50 13.23 -1.17
CA LEU A 8 -3.79 13.19 -2.45
C LEU A 8 -4.15 11.96 -3.28
N ALA A 9 -4.53 10.87 -2.64
CA ALA A 9 -4.83 9.61 -3.30
C ALA A 9 -6.20 9.62 -3.97
N ALA A 10 -6.27 8.93 -5.11
CA ALA A 10 -7.51 8.68 -5.84
C ALA A 10 -7.57 7.22 -6.28
N CYS A 11 -8.77 6.74 -6.61
CA CYS A 11 -8.95 5.40 -7.14
C CYS A 11 -8.16 5.25 -8.45
N PRO A 12 -7.23 4.26 -8.57
CA PRO A 12 -6.44 4.07 -9.78
C PRO A 12 -7.28 3.68 -11.01
N HIS A 13 -8.51 3.22 -10.80
CA HIS A 13 -9.39 2.82 -11.90
C HIS A 13 -10.21 3.97 -12.48
N CYS A 14 -10.76 4.86 -11.65
CA CYS A 14 -11.70 5.90 -12.11
C CYS A 14 -11.38 7.32 -11.62
N GLY A 15 -10.32 7.51 -10.84
CA GLY A 15 -9.98 8.80 -10.24
C GLY A 15 -10.91 9.25 -9.11
N GLY A 16 -11.88 8.42 -8.71
CA GLY A 16 -12.82 8.74 -7.63
C GLY A 16 -12.17 8.80 -6.24
N LYS A 17 -12.84 9.48 -5.30
CA LYS A 17 -12.41 9.58 -3.90
C LYS A 17 -12.39 8.21 -3.22
N LEU A 18 -11.43 8.03 -2.32
CA LEU A 18 -11.25 6.84 -1.50
C LEU A 18 -11.70 7.12 -0.06
N GLU A 19 -12.49 6.21 0.49
CA GLU A 19 -12.88 6.15 1.89
C GLU A 19 -12.04 5.09 2.61
N LEU A 20 -11.62 5.38 3.85
CA LEU A 20 -10.76 4.51 4.63
C LEU A 20 -11.54 3.87 5.77
N GLN A 21 -11.49 2.54 5.82
CA GLN A 21 -11.82 1.75 7.00
C GLN A 21 -10.52 1.26 7.63
N VAL A 22 -10.39 1.46 8.93
CA VAL A 22 -9.19 1.10 9.70
C VAL A 22 -9.47 -0.17 10.47
N PHE A 23 -8.53 -1.13 10.40
CA PHE A 23 -8.56 -2.35 11.22
C PHE A 23 -7.52 -2.30 12.34
N GLU A 24 -6.33 -1.78 12.06
CA GLU A 24 -5.24 -1.67 13.02
C GLU A 24 -4.49 -0.34 12.82
N GLU A 25 -4.19 0.35 13.92
CA GLU A 25 -3.33 1.55 13.91
C GLU A 25 -2.24 1.45 14.96
N GLU A 26 -1.09 2.00 14.61
CA GLU A 26 0.05 2.16 15.49
C GLU A 26 0.32 3.66 15.72
N PRO A 27 0.38 4.13 16.98
CA PRO A 27 0.74 5.52 17.26
C PRO A 27 2.20 5.78 16.91
N LEU A 28 2.47 6.95 16.34
CA LEU A 28 3.82 7.43 16.09
C LEU A 28 4.23 8.43 17.18
N SER A 29 5.41 8.21 17.75
CA SER A 29 6.06 9.19 18.63
C SER A 29 6.92 10.13 17.79
N PHE A 30 6.85 11.42 18.11
CA PHE A 30 7.69 12.47 17.52
C PHE A 30 8.31 13.27 18.65
N SER A 31 9.53 13.74 18.46
CA SER A 31 10.10 14.78 19.30
C SER A 31 9.32 16.10 19.13
N GLU A 32 9.38 16.99 20.13
CA GLU A 32 8.76 18.32 20.04
C GLU A 32 9.22 19.09 18.79
N SER A 33 10.50 18.94 18.42
CA SER A 33 11.09 19.59 17.25
C SER A 33 10.49 19.09 15.93
N GLU A 34 10.17 17.79 15.84
CA GLU A 34 9.53 17.17 14.68
C GLU A 34 8.07 17.57 14.59
N GLU A 35 7.34 17.54 15.71
CA GLU A 35 5.95 18.02 15.75
C GLU A 35 5.84 19.47 15.25
N LYS A 36 6.75 20.35 15.69
CA LYS A 36 6.77 21.74 15.25
C LYS A 36 6.96 21.85 13.74
N ARG A 37 7.97 21.17 13.18
CA ARG A 37 8.23 21.15 11.72
C ARG A 37 7.04 20.62 10.93
N LEU A 38 6.39 19.56 11.44
CA LEU A 38 5.20 18.98 10.80
C LEU A 38 4.02 19.96 10.80
N ARG A 39 3.76 20.65 11.92
CA ARG A 39 2.70 21.66 12.01
C ARG A 39 2.93 22.82 11.04
N GLU A 40 4.15 23.34 10.96
CA GLU A 40 4.53 24.40 10.01
C GLU A 40 4.35 23.95 8.55
N TYR A 41 4.77 22.73 8.22
CA TYR A 41 4.57 22.15 6.89
C TYR A 41 3.08 22.05 6.53
N CYS A 42 2.26 21.55 7.46
CA CYS A 42 0.82 21.37 7.25
C CYS A 42 0.11 22.71 7.08
N ALA A 43 0.43 23.71 7.90
CA ALA A 43 -0.12 25.06 7.77
C ALA A 43 0.16 25.64 6.38
N ARG A 44 1.40 25.53 5.89
CA ARG A 44 1.79 26.03 4.56
C ARG A 44 1.08 25.29 3.42
N LYS A 45 0.86 23.99 3.54
CA LYS A 45 0.23 23.16 2.51
C LYS A 45 -1.28 22.98 2.68
N LYS A 46 -1.88 23.59 3.72
CA LYS A 46 -3.30 23.45 4.09
C LYS A 46 -3.71 21.98 4.29
N LEU A 47 -2.82 21.19 4.91
CA LEU A 47 -3.06 19.78 5.24
C LEU A 47 -3.51 19.65 6.70
N ASP A 48 -4.12 18.52 7.05
CA ASP A 48 -4.50 18.21 8.42
C ASP A 48 -3.25 17.89 9.27
N PRO A 49 -2.95 18.66 10.34
CA PRO A 49 -1.79 18.44 11.19
C PRO A 49 -1.91 17.19 12.08
N THR A 50 -3.12 16.63 12.25
CA THR A 50 -3.33 15.44 13.09
C THR A 50 -3.07 14.13 12.35
N GLY A 51 -3.07 14.14 11.02
CA GLY A 51 -2.89 12.97 10.15
C GLY A 51 -1.51 12.30 10.19
N PHE A 52 -0.65 12.64 11.15
CA PHE A 52 0.69 12.08 11.37
C PHE A 52 0.80 11.29 12.66
N LYS A 53 -0.17 11.42 13.58
CA LYS A 53 -0.10 10.87 14.94
C LYS A 53 -0.14 9.34 14.98
N SER A 54 -0.68 8.72 13.94
CA SER A 54 -0.71 7.26 13.82
C SER A 54 -0.46 6.82 12.38
N ASN A 55 0.05 5.61 12.26
CA ASN A 55 0.08 4.84 11.04
C ASN A 55 -1.06 3.83 11.06
N VAL A 56 -1.88 3.84 10.01
CA VAL A 56 -2.81 2.74 9.73
C VAL A 56 -1.99 1.54 9.27
N MET A 57 -1.90 0.52 10.11
CA MET A 57 -1.14 -0.72 9.82
C MET A 57 -1.95 -1.62 8.90
N GLU A 58 -3.23 -1.80 9.23
CA GLU A 58 -4.15 -2.63 8.46
C GLU A 58 -5.48 -1.90 8.24
N GLY A 59 -6.10 -2.12 7.09
CA GLY A 59 -7.35 -1.48 6.73
C GLY A 59 -7.78 -1.74 5.30
N VAL A 60 -8.83 -1.05 4.88
CA VAL A 60 -9.31 -1.08 3.49
C VAL A 60 -9.62 0.33 3.00
N LEU A 61 -9.23 0.61 1.76
CA LEU A 61 -9.66 1.77 1.02
C LEU A 61 -10.79 1.36 0.08
N THR A 62 -11.92 2.03 0.10
CA THR A 62 -13.05 1.78 -0.81
C THR A 62 -13.31 3.00 -1.67
N CYS A 63 -13.52 2.81 -2.97
CA CYS A 63 -13.91 3.90 -3.86
C CYS A 63 -15.37 4.29 -3.62
N GLU A 64 -15.60 5.57 -3.29
CA GLU A 64 -16.93 6.14 -3.03
C GLU A 64 -17.80 6.21 -4.31
N SER A 65 -17.19 6.11 -5.50
CA SER A 65 -17.93 6.10 -6.76
C SER A 65 -18.80 4.84 -6.86
N ARG A 66 -20.12 5.02 -6.86
CA ARG A 66 -21.11 3.92 -6.96
C ARG A 66 -20.92 3.02 -8.19
N ALA A 67 -20.42 3.57 -9.29
CA ALA A 67 -20.14 2.81 -10.51
C ALA A 67 -18.84 1.99 -10.41
N CYS A 68 -17.91 2.36 -9.52
CA CYS A 68 -16.64 1.66 -9.33
C CYS A 68 -16.70 0.69 -8.15
N GLY A 69 -16.90 1.20 -6.92
CA GLY A 69 -17.00 0.42 -5.69
C GLY A 69 -15.82 -0.52 -5.39
N ARG A 70 -14.68 -0.36 -6.08
CA ARG A 70 -13.48 -1.17 -5.83
C ARG A 70 -12.89 -0.87 -4.48
N TRP A 71 -12.28 -1.88 -3.88
CA TRP A 71 -11.55 -1.74 -2.64
C TRP A 71 -10.10 -2.20 -2.78
N PHE A 72 -9.26 -1.66 -1.90
CA PHE A 72 -7.82 -1.85 -1.89
C PHE A 72 -7.34 -2.07 -0.45
N PRO A 73 -6.69 -3.20 -0.15
CA PRO A 73 -6.23 -3.50 1.20
C PRO A 73 -5.04 -2.62 1.59
N ILE A 74 -4.90 -2.39 2.88
CA ILE A 74 -3.70 -1.84 3.51
C ILE A 74 -3.13 -2.97 4.37
N VAL A 75 -1.91 -3.39 4.08
CA VAL A 75 -1.18 -4.43 4.83
C VAL A 75 0.19 -3.87 5.19
N ASP A 76 0.64 -4.06 6.43
CA ASP A 76 1.91 -3.53 6.93
C ASP A 76 2.14 -2.06 6.58
N SER A 77 1.10 -1.24 6.78
CA SER A 77 1.13 0.18 6.47
C SER A 77 1.23 0.55 4.98
N ILE A 78 1.12 -0.41 4.06
CA ILE A 78 1.23 -0.23 2.60
C ILE A 78 -0.14 -0.37 1.94
N PRO A 79 -0.69 0.70 1.32
CA PRO A 79 -1.89 0.60 0.49
C PRO A 79 -1.60 -0.12 -0.83
N LEU A 80 -2.27 -1.25 -1.07
CA LEU A 80 -2.10 -2.06 -2.26
C LEU A 80 -3.16 -1.68 -3.31
N LEU A 81 -2.90 -0.60 -4.04
CA LEU A 81 -3.75 -0.07 -5.11
C LEU A 81 -3.66 -0.88 -6.41
N LEU A 82 -3.82 -2.20 -6.32
CA LEU A 82 -3.61 -3.14 -7.42
C LEU A 82 -4.76 -3.15 -8.45
N SER A 83 -4.43 -3.45 -9.70
CA SER A 83 -5.40 -3.78 -10.75
C SER A 83 -6.14 -5.08 -10.42
N ASP A 84 -7.20 -5.39 -11.17
CA ASP A 84 -7.96 -6.63 -10.96
C ASP A 84 -7.06 -7.87 -11.21
N ASP A 85 -6.18 -7.82 -12.20
CA ASP A 85 -5.32 -8.94 -12.62
C ASP A 85 -4.23 -9.31 -11.60
N LEU A 86 -3.77 -8.33 -10.80
CA LEU A 86 -2.77 -8.53 -9.75
C LEU A 86 -3.41 -8.81 -8.38
N PHE A 87 -4.74 -8.73 -8.28
CA PHE A 87 -5.43 -8.91 -7.01
C PHE A 87 -5.40 -10.38 -6.54
N ASP A 88 -5.38 -11.34 -7.47
CA ASP A 88 -5.22 -12.76 -7.12
C ASP A 88 -3.89 -13.06 -6.45
N GLU A 89 -2.82 -12.43 -6.96
CA GLU A 89 -1.49 -12.59 -6.41
C GLU A 89 -1.44 -12.04 -4.97
N PHE A 90 -2.18 -10.96 -4.71
CA PHE A 90 -2.41 -10.49 -3.35
C PHE A 90 -3.15 -11.53 -2.51
N VAL A 91 -4.27 -12.09 -2.98
CA VAL A 91 -5.04 -13.11 -2.25
C VAL A 91 -4.15 -14.30 -1.88
N GLY A 92 -3.30 -14.76 -2.81
CA GLY A 92 -2.39 -15.87 -2.56
C GLY A 92 -1.27 -15.56 -1.57
N ARG A 93 -0.81 -14.31 -1.48
CA ARG A 93 0.30 -13.90 -0.58
C ARG A 93 -0.16 -13.45 0.81
N HIS A 94 -1.39 -13.02 0.94
CA HIS A 94 -1.92 -12.37 2.15
C HIS A 94 -3.22 -13.05 2.61
N ALA A 95 -3.25 -14.39 2.58
CA ALA A 95 -4.39 -15.17 3.04
C ALA A 95 -4.70 -14.93 4.54
N ASP A 96 -3.66 -14.75 5.34
CA ASP A 96 -3.72 -14.40 6.76
C ASP A 96 -4.48 -13.09 7.02
N PHE A 97 -4.21 -12.04 6.24
CA PHE A 97 -4.94 -10.77 6.32
C PHE A 97 -6.43 -10.97 6.00
N LEU A 98 -6.72 -11.76 4.95
CA LEU A 98 -8.10 -12.03 4.54
C LEU A 98 -8.87 -12.83 5.59
N GLU A 99 -8.24 -13.83 6.21
CA GLU A 99 -8.83 -14.62 7.27
C GLU A 99 -9.07 -13.78 8.54
N LYS A 100 -8.06 -12.99 8.96
CA LYS A 100 -8.14 -12.10 10.13
C LYS A 100 -9.30 -11.10 10.03
N HIS A 101 -9.57 -10.58 8.82
CA HIS A 101 -10.54 -9.49 8.61
C HIS A 101 -11.78 -9.88 7.81
N ALA A 102 -12.05 -11.18 7.62
CA ALA A 102 -13.11 -11.69 6.75
C ALA A 102 -14.49 -11.06 6.98
N THR A 103 -14.82 -10.72 8.24
CA THR A 103 -16.10 -10.12 8.63
C THR A 103 -16.22 -8.63 8.29
N CYS A 104 -15.10 -7.93 8.23
CA CYS A 104 -15.02 -6.48 8.00
C CYS A 104 -14.78 -6.13 6.52
N LEU A 105 -14.30 -7.09 5.72
CA LEU A 105 -13.98 -6.87 4.32
C LEU A 105 -15.23 -6.62 3.46
N PRO A 106 -15.14 -5.79 2.41
CA PRO A 106 -16.24 -5.58 1.48
C PRO A 106 -16.68 -6.89 0.79
N LYS A 107 -17.98 -7.22 0.90
CA LYS A 107 -18.54 -8.49 0.37
C LYS A 107 -18.40 -8.66 -1.15
N LYS A 108 -18.27 -7.57 -1.91
CA LYS A 108 -18.00 -7.63 -3.34
C LYS A 108 -16.51 -7.91 -3.55
N MET A 109 -16.18 -9.18 -3.74
CA MET A 109 -14.91 -9.59 -4.30
C MET A 109 -14.79 -9.09 -5.75
N ARG A 110 -13.62 -8.57 -6.12
CA ARG A 110 -13.35 -8.11 -7.49
C ARG A 110 -13.41 -9.32 -8.43
N LYS A 111 -14.01 -9.16 -9.61
CA LYS A 111 -14.03 -10.23 -10.63
C LYS A 111 -12.65 -10.34 -11.26
N VAL A 112 -12.17 -11.56 -11.37
CA VAL A 112 -10.81 -11.91 -11.76
C VAL A 112 -10.78 -12.46 -13.19
N LYS A 113 -9.72 -12.14 -13.94
CA LYS A 113 -9.34 -12.84 -15.17
C LYS A 113 -7.99 -13.54 -14.96
N LEU A 114 -8.00 -14.87 -14.94
CA LEU A 114 -6.86 -15.71 -14.56
C LEU A 114 -5.74 -15.80 -15.64
N ALA A 115 -5.99 -15.35 -16.86
CA ALA A 115 -5.21 -15.78 -18.03
C ALA A 115 -3.85 -15.07 -18.22
N ASP A 116 -3.69 -13.83 -17.77
CA ASP A 116 -2.47 -13.03 -18.03
C ASP A 116 -1.39 -13.16 -16.93
N SER A 117 -1.71 -13.82 -15.80
CA SER A 117 -0.88 -13.81 -14.59
C SER A 117 0.37 -14.70 -14.70
N VAL A 118 0.31 -15.85 -15.37
CA VAL A 118 1.37 -16.88 -15.27
C VAL A 118 2.71 -16.43 -15.88
N MET A 119 2.70 -15.70 -16.99
CA MET A 119 3.93 -15.23 -17.64
C MET A 119 4.57 -14.07 -16.85
N GLN A 120 3.75 -13.15 -16.35
CA GLN A 120 4.21 -12.04 -15.51
C GLN A 120 4.78 -12.54 -14.18
N LEU A 121 4.18 -13.56 -13.58
CA LEU A 121 4.68 -14.21 -12.35
C LEU A 121 6.06 -14.83 -12.55
N LYS A 122 6.28 -15.51 -13.67
CA LYS A 122 7.60 -16.08 -14.01
C LYS A 122 8.65 -14.99 -14.17
N THR A 123 8.31 -13.91 -14.88
CA THR A 123 9.21 -12.76 -15.07
C THR A 123 9.54 -12.08 -13.74
N GLY A 124 8.55 -11.83 -12.88
CA GLY A 124 8.75 -11.25 -11.55
C GLY A 124 9.65 -12.11 -10.66
N ALA A 125 9.48 -13.44 -10.69
CA ALA A 125 10.34 -14.37 -9.96
C ALA A 125 11.80 -14.31 -10.46
N SER A 126 12.02 -14.23 -11.78
CA SER A 126 13.36 -14.09 -12.37
C SER A 126 14.05 -12.78 -11.98
N PHE A 127 13.34 -11.64 -12.03
CA PHE A 127 13.90 -10.36 -11.60
C PHE A 127 14.18 -10.34 -10.09
N GLY A 128 13.28 -10.88 -9.27
CA GLY A 128 13.50 -11.02 -7.83
C GLY A 128 14.71 -11.89 -7.49
N PHE A 129 14.96 -12.94 -8.28
CA PHE A 129 16.16 -13.78 -8.15
C PHE A 129 17.44 -12.99 -8.45
N GLN A 130 17.44 -12.16 -9.50
CA GLN A 130 18.59 -11.31 -9.83
C GLN A 130 18.93 -10.33 -8.71
N TRP A 131 17.95 -9.73 -8.03
CA TRP A 131 18.21 -8.86 -6.87
C TRP A 131 18.80 -9.59 -5.67
N LYS A 132 18.40 -10.85 -5.43
CA LYS A 132 19.00 -11.68 -4.38
C LYS A 132 20.44 -12.04 -4.73
N ALA A 133 20.69 -12.50 -5.95
CA ALA A 133 22.04 -12.80 -6.43
C ALA A 133 22.95 -11.56 -6.43
N PHE A 134 22.42 -10.40 -6.84
CA PHE A 134 23.17 -9.13 -6.79
C PHE A 134 23.54 -8.75 -5.36
N ARG A 135 22.67 -9.03 -4.38
CA ARG A 135 22.98 -8.79 -2.96
C ARG A 135 24.17 -9.61 -2.48
N GLU A 136 24.29 -10.85 -2.95
CA GLU A 136 25.42 -11.75 -2.63
C GLU A 136 26.72 -11.27 -3.29
N MET A 137 26.63 -10.71 -4.50
CA MET A 137 27.78 -10.20 -5.27
C MET A 137 28.10 -8.73 -5.01
N TYR A 138 27.37 -8.06 -4.12
CA TYR A 138 27.46 -6.60 -3.95
C TYR A 138 28.86 -6.14 -3.52
N SER A 139 29.54 -6.92 -2.65
CA SER A 139 30.89 -6.60 -2.16
C SER A 139 31.96 -6.65 -3.26
N GLU A 140 31.77 -7.47 -4.30
CA GLU A 140 32.64 -7.53 -5.47
C GLU A 140 32.31 -6.41 -6.46
N TYR A 141 31.03 -6.11 -6.64
CA TYR A 141 30.57 -5.00 -7.47
C TYR A 141 31.10 -3.65 -6.96
N GLU A 142 31.03 -3.40 -5.65
CA GLU A 142 31.51 -2.18 -5.02
C GLU A 142 33.01 -1.95 -5.28
N LYS A 143 33.84 -2.99 -5.17
CA LYS A 143 35.29 -2.91 -5.43
C LYS A 143 35.62 -2.60 -6.89
N ASN A 144 34.81 -3.11 -7.83
CA ASN A 144 35.13 -3.05 -9.25
C ASN A 144 34.54 -1.82 -9.96
N PHE A 145 33.44 -1.26 -9.45
CA PHE A 145 32.66 -0.24 -10.15
C PHE A 145 32.40 1.05 -9.37
N LEU A 146 32.67 1.09 -8.06
CA LEU A 146 32.41 2.27 -7.22
C LEU A 146 33.69 2.91 -6.65
N ASN A 147 34.86 2.56 -7.18
CA ASN A 147 36.14 3.24 -6.92
C ASN A 147 36.41 4.33 -7.96
#